data_AF-A0AAV2Q275-F1
#
_entry.id   AF-A0AAV2Q275-F1
#
_cell.length_a   1.000
_cell.length_b   1.000
_cell.length_c   1.000
_cell.angle_alpha   90.00
_cell.angle_beta   90.00
_cell.angle_gamma   90.00
#
_symmetry.space_group_name_H-M   'P 1'
#
loop_
_entity.id
_entity.type
_entity.pdbx_description
1 polymer ?
#
loop_
_entity_poly.entity_id
_entity_poly.type
_entity_poly.pdbx_seq_one_letter_code
_entity_poly.pdbx_strand_id
1 'polypeptide(L)'
;MLSTDQIEHLVQLGVVSSAVSLLILWLPLCAGYMEGYMIALTLWGIAAARYIYRDNQKVLSSNRTVFVSGCDSGFGLELALQLHKLGFRVLAGCLHAESDSGGAALLRQENSERLVVLQLDVTDPVQVQQTALQAKHLLQED
;
A
#
# COMPACT_ATOMS: atom_id res chain seq x y z
N MET A 1 7.91 6.00 80.23
CA MET A 1 8.69 5.07 79.38
C MET A 1 7.69 4.13 78.74
N LEU A 2 7.63 4.08 77.41
CA LEU A 2 6.86 3.06 76.70
C LEU A 2 7.49 1.69 77.01
N SER A 3 6.68 0.66 77.29
CA SER A 3 7.21 -0.70 77.45
C SER A 3 7.67 -1.25 76.10
N THR A 4 8.68 -2.11 76.12
CA THR A 4 9.30 -2.70 74.92
C THR A 4 8.26 -3.36 74.00
N ASP A 5 7.22 -3.98 74.57
CA ASP A 5 6.14 -4.64 73.84
C ASP A 5 5.30 -3.66 73.01
N GLN A 6 5.08 -2.43 73.51
CA GLN A 6 4.36 -1.39 72.77
C GLN A 6 5.16 -0.89 71.57
N ILE A 7 6.48 -0.87 71.68
CA ILE A 7 7.38 -0.48 70.58
C ILE A 7 7.35 -1.54 69.48
N GLU A 8 7.40 -2.82 69.85
CA GLU A 8 7.35 -3.93 68.88
C GLU A 8 6.03 -3.94 68.10
N HIS A 9 4.89 -3.76 68.79
CA HIS A 9 3.60 -3.67 68.13
C HIS A 9 3.48 -2.47 67.17
N LEU A 10 4.01 -1.30 67.55
CA LEU A 10 4.02 -0.12 66.68
C LEU A 10 4.89 -0.32 65.44
N VAL A 11 6.06 -0.95 65.59
CA VAL A 11 6.95 -1.27 64.46
C VAL A 11 6.28 -2.27 63.52
N GLN A 12 5.67 -3.33 64.04
CA GLN A 12 4.94 -4.30 63.23
C GLN A 12 3.78 -3.65 62.46
N LEU A 13 3.00 -2.77 63.10
CA LEU A 13 1.91 -2.07 62.43
C LEU A 13 2.41 -1.18 61.28
N GLY A 14 3.53 -0.49 61.48
CA GLY A 14 4.15 0.38 60.48
C GLY A 14 4.73 -0.38 59.28
N VAL A 15 5.31 -1.56 59.51
CA VAL A 15 5.80 -2.43 58.43
C VAL A 15 4.63 -2.95 57.59
N VAL A 16 3.55 -3.39 58.24
CA VAL A 16 2.34 -3.89 57.56
C VAL A 16 1.68 -2.77 56.75
N SER A 17 1.53 -1.57 57.30
CA SER A 17 0.92 -0.44 56.58
C SER A 17 1.74 0.00 55.38
N SER A 18 3.07 -0.04 55.50
CA SER A 18 3.99 0.29 54.41
C SER A 18 3.91 -0.74 53.28
N ALA A 19 3.87 -2.03 53.63
CA ALA A 19 3.72 -3.11 52.65
C ALA A 19 2.37 -3.05 51.90
N VAL A 20 1.28 -2.79 52.63
CA VAL A 20 -0.06 -2.62 52.04
C VAL A 20 -0.12 -1.41 51.12
N SER A 21 0.50 -0.29 51.51
CA SER A 21 0.54 0.93 50.68
C SER A 21 1.31 0.71 49.37
N LEU A 22 2.43 -0.02 49.41
CA LEU A 22 3.19 -0.38 48.21
C LEU A 22 2.40 -1.30 47.27
N LEU A 23 1.68 -2.29 47.82
CA LEU A 23 0.82 -3.17 47.04
C LEU A 23 -0.33 -2.40 46.37
N ILE A 24 -1.01 -1.52 47.10
CA ILE A 24 -2.12 -0.70 46.58
C ILE A 24 -1.66 0.24 45.47
N LEU A 25 -0.42 0.75 45.53
CA LEU A 25 0.10 1.65 44.49
C LEU A 25 0.66 0.88 43.27
N TRP A 26 1.28 -0.28 43.46
CA TRP A 26 1.87 -1.08 42.37
C TRP A 26 0.83 -1.82 41.52
N LEU A 27 -0.23 -2.35 42.13
CA LEU A 27 -1.27 -3.12 41.42
C LEU A 27 -1.97 -2.30 40.31
N PRO A 28 -2.40 -1.04 40.54
CA PRO A 28 -3.00 -0.18 39.50
C PRO A 28 -1.99 0.29 38.46
N LEU A 29 -0.73 0.50 38.83
CA LEU A 29 0.35 0.84 37.88
C LEU A 29 0.62 -0.33 36.92
N CYS A 30 0.67 -1.56 37.45
CA CYS A 30 0.80 -2.76 36.63
C CYS A 30 -0.43 -2.98 35.76
N ALA A 31 -1.65 -2.82 36.29
CA ALA A 31 -2.88 -2.94 35.52
C ALA A 31 -2.96 -1.90 34.40
N GLY A 32 -2.67 -0.62 34.69
CA GLY A 32 -2.67 0.46 33.69
C GLY A 32 -1.60 0.29 32.61
N TYR A 33 -0.41 -0.24 32.97
CA TYR A 33 0.63 -0.56 31.99
C TYR A 33 0.21 -1.70 31.06
N MET A 34 -0.45 -2.74 31.61
CA MET A 34 -0.98 -3.85 30.82
C MET A 34 -2.14 -3.41 29.92
N GLU A 35 -3.03 -2.54 30.38
CA GLU A 35 -4.11 -1.96 29.58
C GLU A 35 -3.56 -1.12 28.41
N GLY A 36 -2.58 -0.24 28.68
CA GLY A 36 -1.93 0.56 27.63
C GLY A 36 -1.21 -0.30 26.60
N TYR A 37 -0.52 -1.36 27.04
CA TYR A 37 0.17 -2.30 26.14
C TYR A 37 -0.81 -3.05 25.23
N MET A 38 -1.94 -3.52 25.77
CA MET A 38 -2.97 -4.20 24.97
C MET A 38 -3.61 -3.27 23.93
N ILE A 39 -3.85 -1.99 24.27
CA ILE A 39 -4.35 -0.99 23.32
C ILE A 39 -3.30 -0.72 22.23
N ALA A 40 -2.02 -0.58 22.59
CA ALA A 40 -0.96 -0.37 21.61
C ALA A 40 -0.82 -1.56 20.63
N LEU A 41 -0.87 -2.80 21.13
CA LEU A 41 -0.80 -3.99 20.29
C LEU A 41 -2.00 -4.12 19.34
N THR A 42 -3.20 -3.83 19.81
CA THR A 42 -4.40 -3.87 18.96
C THR A 42 -4.35 -2.81 17.87
N LEU A 43 -3.93 -1.58 18.18
CA LEU A 43 -3.74 -0.53 17.18
C LEU A 43 -2.65 -0.89 16.17
N TRP A 44 -1.53 -1.44 16.63
CA TRP A 44 -0.45 -1.88 15.74
C TRP A 44 -0.90 -3.03 14.83
N GLY A 45 -1.61 -4.01 15.37
CA GLY A 45 -2.17 -5.12 14.61
C GLY A 45 -3.19 -4.66 13.55
N ILE A 46 -4.08 -3.73 13.90
CA ILE A 46 -5.03 -3.13 12.95
C ILE A 46 -4.28 -2.34 11.86
N ALA A 47 -3.27 -1.54 12.24
CA ALA A 47 -2.48 -0.79 11.27
C ALA A 47 -1.71 -1.71 10.31
N ALA A 48 -1.08 -2.77 10.82
CA ALA A 48 -0.39 -3.78 10.02
C ALA A 48 -1.36 -4.52 9.10
N ALA A 49 -2.52 -4.95 9.61
CA ALA A 49 -3.55 -5.60 8.81
C ALA A 49 -4.08 -4.67 7.71
N ARG A 50 -4.29 -3.38 8.00
CA ARG A 50 -4.68 -2.38 6.99
C ARG A 50 -3.58 -2.16 5.96
N TYR A 51 -2.32 -2.09 6.38
CA TYR A 51 -1.18 -1.96 5.47
C TYR A 51 -1.12 -3.14 4.50
N ILE A 52 -1.16 -4.38 5.02
CA ILE A 52 -1.15 -5.61 4.23
C ILE A 52 -2.38 -5.69 3.32
N TYR A 53 -3.56 -5.31 3.81
CA TYR A 53 -4.79 -5.33 3.01
C TYR A 53 -4.74 -4.32 1.86
N ARG A 54 -4.21 -3.12 2.10
CA ARG A 54 -4.03 -2.10 1.04
C ARG A 54 -3.02 -2.54 0.00
N ASP A 55 -1.91 -3.14 0.44
CA ASP A 55 -0.88 -3.68 -0.46
C ASP A 55 -1.41 -4.85 -1.31
N ASN A 56 -2.29 -5.67 -0.73
CA ASN A 56 -2.94 -6.79 -1.43
C ASN A 56 -4.18 -6.40 -2.24
N GLN A 57 -4.55 -5.11 -2.32
CA GLN A 57 -5.61 -4.69 -3.23
C GLN A 57 -5.10 -4.80 -4.67
N LYS A 58 -5.24 -6.01 -5.23
CA LYS A 58 -5.04 -6.25 -6.66
C LYS A 58 -6.16 -5.52 -7.40
N VAL A 59 -5.77 -4.56 -8.22
CA VAL A 59 -6.71 -3.93 -9.16
C VAL A 59 -7.23 -5.03 -10.07
N LEU A 60 -8.53 -5.30 -10.02
CA LEU A 60 -9.19 -6.25 -10.94
C LEU A 60 -8.93 -5.77 -12.38
N SER A 61 -8.30 -6.64 -13.18
CA SER A 61 -7.89 -6.34 -14.54
C SER A 61 -9.03 -6.44 -15.55
N SER A 62 -10.08 -7.21 -15.24
CA SER A 62 -11.30 -7.29 -16.05
C SER A 62 -12.05 -5.95 -16.00
N ASN A 63 -12.17 -5.25 -17.13
CA ASN A 63 -12.78 -3.91 -17.31
C ASN A 63 -11.93 -2.69 -16.93
N ARG A 64 -10.60 -2.79 -16.95
CA ARG A 64 -9.77 -1.57 -16.87
C ARG A 64 -8.82 -1.44 -18.05
N THR A 65 -8.79 -0.22 -18.58
CA THR A 65 -7.89 0.18 -19.65
C THR A 65 -6.80 1.06 -19.08
N VAL A 66 -5.54 0.75 -19.40
CA VAL A 66 -4.35 1.49 -18.96
C VAL A 66 -3.69 2.10 -20.18
N PHE A 67 -3.35 3.38 -20.08
CA PHE A 67 -2.53 4.07 -21.08
C PHE A 67 -1.09 4.14 -20.59
N VAL A 68 -0.15 3.69 -21.39
CA VAL A 68 1.29 3.73 -21.09
C VAL A 68 1.98 4.54 -22.17
N SER A 69 2.68 5.61 -21.81
CA SER A 69 3.50 6.40 -22.74
C SER A 69 4.95 5.92 -22.74
N GLY A 70 5.65 6.04 -23.87
CA GLY A 70 7.08 5.72 -23.97
C GLY A 70 7.32 4.21 -24.04
N CYS A 71 6.56 3.51 -24.88
CA CYS A 71 6.61 2.05 -25.00
C CYS A 71 7.56 1.53 -26.10
N ASP A 72 8.41 2.39 -26.68
CA ASP A 72 9.35 1.98 -27.74
C ASP A 72 10.47 1.07 -27.24
N SER A 73 10.85 1.13 -25.96
CA SER A 73 11.91 0.30 -25.36
C SER A 73 11.90 0.28 -23.83
N GLY A 74 12.75 -0.57 -23.24
CA GLY A 74 13.04 -0.58 -21.80
C GLY A 74 11.80 -0.83 -20.93
N PHE A 75 11.70 -0.07 -19.84
CA PHE A 75 10.65 -0.26 -18.84
C PHE A 75 9.24 -0.06 -19.38
N GLY A 76 9.01 0.94 -20.25
CA GLY A 76 7.68 1.20 -20.79
C GLY A 76 7.14 0.05 -21.65
N LEU A 77 8.01 -0.60 -22.42
CA LEU A 77 7.70 -1.79 -23.20
C LEU A 77 7.36 -2.97 -22.29
N GLU A 78 8.24 -3.29 -21.34
CA GLU A 78 8.02 -4.40 -20.41
C GLU A 78 6.76 -4.20 -19.58
N LEU A 79 6.51 -2.97 -19.09
CA LEU A 79 5.32 -2.62 -18.34
C LEU A 79 4.05 -2.87 -19.15
N ALA A 80 3.99 -2.43 -20.41
CA ALA A 80 2.85 -2.65 -21.28
C ALA A 80 2.57 -4.15 -21.51
N LEU A 81 3.62 -4.95 -21.74
CA LEU A 81 3.50 -6.41 -21.89
C LEU A 81 3.06 -7.10 -20.60
N GLN A 82 3.59 -6.69 -19.44
CA GLN A 82 3.20 -7.27 -18.16
C GLN A 82 1.74 -6.94 -17.80
N LEU A 83 1.30 -5.69 -18.01
CA LEU A 83 -0.10 -5.31 -17.82
C LEU A 83 -1.03 -6.07 -18.76
N HIS A 84 -0.61 -6.28 -20.00
CA HIS A 84 -1.36 -7.09 -20.96
C HIS A 84 -1.54 -8.55 -20.47
N LYS A 85 -0.45 -9.16 -19.98
CA LYS A 85 -0.43 -10.52 -19.39
C LYS A 85 -1.28 -10.63 -18.12
N LEU A 86 -1.34 -9.56 -17.32
CA LEU A 86 -2.20 -9.47 -16.14
C LEU A 86 -3.70 -9.32 -16.49
N GLY A 87 -4.04 -9.17 -17.77
CA GLY A 87 -5.42 -9.13 -18.25
C GLY A 87 -5.97 -7.72 -18.52
N PHE A 88 -5.17 -6.67 -18.36
CA PHE A 88 -5.61 -5.30 -18.66
C PHE A 88 -5.74 -5.08 -20.16
N ARG A 89 -6.61 -4.14 -20.55
CA ARG A 89 -6.55 -3.52 -21.88
C ARG A 89 -5.49 -2.43 -21.84
N VAL A 90 -4.54 -2.44 -22.76
CA VAL A 90 -3.38 -1.55 -22.77
C VAL A 90 -3.36 -0.74 -24.05
N LEU A 91 -3.33 0.58 -23.89
CA LEU A 91 -3.11 1.54 -24.97
C LEU A 91 -1.65 2.01 -24.85
N ALA A 92 -0.77 1.52 -25.70
CA ALA A 92 0.65 1.79 -25.66
C ALA A 92 1.02 2.94 -26.61
N GLY A 93 1.45 4.07 -26.05
CA GLY A 93 1.96 5.23 -26.79
C GLY A 93 3.43 5.05 -27.13
N CYS A 94 3.75 4.96 -28.42
CA CYS A 94 5.10 4.83 -28.96
C CYS A 94 5.44 6.04 -29.85
N LEU A 95 6.69 6.50 -29.77
CA LEU A 95 7.22 7.55 -30.63
C LEU A 95 7.36 7.07 -32.08
N HIS A 96 7.65 5.79 -32.30
CA HIS A 96 7.67 5.19 -33.64
C HIS A 96 6.65 4.07 -33.68
N ALA A 97 5.36 4.43 -33.65
CA ALA A 97 4.33 3.42 -33.73
C ALA A 97 4.50 2.63 -35.01
N GLU A 98 4.63 3.22 -36.19
CA GLU A 98 4.65 2.49 -37.47
C GLU A 98 5.95 1.72 -37.75
N SER A 99 6.94 1.70 -36.85
CA SER A 99 8.17 0.97 -37.12
C SER A 99 7.97 -0.55 -37.04
N ASP A 100 8.48 -1.25 -38.06
CA ASP A 100 8.55 -2.73 -38.10
C ASP A 100 9.66 -3.31 -37.20
N SER A 101 10.32 -2.45 -36.42
CA SER A 101 11.39 -2.82 -35.50
C SER A 101 11.25 -2.08 -34.16
N GLY A 102 11.80 -2.64 -33.09
CA GLY A 102 11.76 -2.07 -31.74
C GLY A 102 10.52 -2.48 -30.93
N GLY A 103 10.23 -1.73 -29.86
CA GLY A 103 9.17 -2.06 -28.91
C GLY A 103 7.76 -2.03 -29.50
N ALA A 104 7.48 -1.11 -30.44
CA ALA A 104 6.18 -1.05 -31.11
C ALA A 104 5.86 -2.32 -31.91
N ALA A 105 6.86 -2.89 -32.59
CA ALA A 105 6.72 -4.15 -33.32
C ALA A 105 6.49 -5.35 -32.36
N LEU A 106 7.24 -5.41 -31.26
CA LEU A 106 7.06 -6.44 -30.24
C LEU A 106 5.67 -6.39 -29.60
N LEU A 107 5.15 -5.18 -29.34
CA LEU A 107 3.80 -5.00 -28.82
C LEU A 107 2.74 -5.48 -29.82
N ARG A 108 2.88 -5.17 -31.11
CA ARG A 108 1.96 -5.68 -32.14
C ARG A 108 2.04 -7.18 -32.34
N GLN A 109 3.21 -7.78 -32.11
CA GLN A 109 3.39 -9.23 -32.24
C GLN A 109 2.51 -10.02 -31.28
N GLU A 110 2.14 -9.46 -30.11
CA GLU A 110 1.19 -10.08 -29.19
C GLU A 110 -0.20 -10.30 -29.83
N ASN A 111 -0.51 -9.58 -30.91
CA ASN A 111 -1.70 -9.76 -31.76
C ASN A 111 -3.01 -9.91 -30.95
N SER A 112 -3.19 -9.05 -29.94
CA SER A 112 -4.35 -9.08 -29.07
C SER A 112 -5.20 -7.83 -29.22
N GLU A 113 -6.52 -8.00 -29.29
CA GLU A 113 -7.49 -6.89 -29.31
C GLU A 113 -7.40 -6.00 -28.06
N ARG A 114 -6.88 -6.54 -26.95
CA ARG A 114 -6.67 -5.80 -25.70
C ARG A 114 -5.39 -4.97 -25.70
N LEU A 115 -4.53 -5.06 -26.72
CA LEU A 115 -3.29 -4.27 -26.80
C LEU A 115 -3.29 -3.45 -28.08
N VAL A 116 -3.37 -2.14 -27.94
CA VAL A 116 -3.40 -1.20 -29.07
C VAL A 116 -2.19 -0.29 -29.00
N VAL A 117 -1.42 -0.25 -30.08
CA VAL A 117 -0.27 0.66 -30.21
C VAL A 117 -0.73 1.96 -30.87
N LEU A 118 -0.42 3.10 -30.24
CA LEU A 118 -0.77 4.44 -30.67
C LEU A 118 0.50 5.27 -30.91
N GLN A 119 0.47 6.10 -31.94
CA GLN A 119 1.53 7.06 -32.21
C GLN A 119 1.47 8.18 -31.15
N LEU A 120 2.58 8.45 -30.46
CA LEU A 120 2.70 9.49 -29.44
C LEU A 120 4.13 10.04 -29.35
N ASP A 121 4.29 11.28 -29.76
CA ASP A 121 5.41 12.17 -29.43
C ASP A 121 4.94 13.10 -28.31
N VAL A 122 5.49 12.87 -27.11
CA VAL A 122 5.17 13.67 -25.91
C VAL A 122 5.65 15.12 -26.01
N THR A 123 6.54 15.42 -26.96
CA THR A 123 7.08 16.76 -27.18
C THR A 123 6.22 17.59 -28.15
N ASP A 124 5.36 16.95 -28.95
CA ASP A 124 4.43 17.61 -29.85
C ASP A 124 3.04 17.72 -29.21
N PRO A 125 2.60 18.93 -28.80
CA PRO A 125 1.29 19.11 -28.17
C PRO A 125 0.11 18.76 -29.09
N VAL A 126 0.27 18.88 -30.40
CA VAL A 126 -0.77 18.52 -31.38
C VAL A 126 -0.95 17.01 -31.38
N GLN A 127 0.15 16.27 -31.45
CA GLN A 127 0.12 14.81 -31.42
C GLN A 127 -0.42 14.29 -30.08
N VAL A 128 0.01 14.87 -28.96
CA VAL A 128 -0.54 14.54 -27.63
C VAL A 128 -2.06 14.70 -27.60
N GLN A 129 -2.60 15.80 -28.15
CA GLN A 129 -4.04 16.03 -28.20
C GLN A 129 -4.76 15.01 -29.10
N GLN A 130 -4.19 14.68 -30.26
CA GLN A 130 -4.74 13.68 -31.18
C GLN A 130 -4.77 12.29 -30.55
N THR A 131 -3.67 11.84 -29.95
CA THR A 131 -3.59 10.54 -29.26
C THR A 131 -4.56 10.47 -28.10
N ALA A 132 -4.72 11.57 -27.34
CA ALA A 132 -5.70 11.62 -26.26
C ALA A 132 -7.15 11.50 -26.75
N LEU A 133 -7.49 12.09 -27.90
CA LEU A 133 -8.81 11.93 -28.54
C LEU A 133 -9.00 10.50 -29.04
N GLN A 134 -7.99 9.91 -29.66
CA GLN A 134 -8.04 8.52 -30.13
C GLN A 134 -8.20 7.55 -28.95
N ALA A 135 -7.45 7.74 -27.87
CA ALA A 135 -7.60 6.95 -26.65
C ALA A 135 -9.00 7.10 -26.05
N LYS A 136 -9.58 8.31 -26.04
CA LYS A 136 -10.97 8.54 -25.61
C LYS A 136 -11.98 7.77 -26.46
N HIS A 137 -11.81 7.76 -27.78
CA HIS A 137 -12.70 6.99 -28.67
C HIS A 137 -12.63 5.49 -28.36
N LEU A 138 -11.41 4.95 -28.21
CA LEU A 138 -11.21 3.55 -27.87
C LEU A 138 -11.82 3.16 -26.52
N LEU A 139 -11.83 4.07 -25.55
CA LEU A 139 -12.48 3.86 -24.26
C LEU A 139 -14.01 3.86 -24.32
N GLN A 140 -14.62 4.46 -25.33
CA GLN A 140 -16.08 4.49 -25.51
C GLN A 140 -16.61 3.25 -26.24
N GLU A 141 -15.73 2.47 -26.87
CA GLU A 141 -16.08 1.22 -27.57
C GLU A 141 -16.16 0.00 -26.62
N ASP A 142 -15.73 0.14 -25.36
CA ASP A 142 -15.89 -0.87 -24.28
C ASP A 142 -17.23 -0.69 -23.54
#